data_AF-A0A382XTT1-F1
#
_entry.id   AF-A0A382XTT1-F1
#
_cell.length_a   1.000
_cell.length_b   1.000
_cell.length_c   1.000
_cell.angle_alpha   90.00
_cell.angle_beta   90.00
_cell.angle_gamma   90.00
#
_symmetry.space_group_name_H-M   'P 1'
#
loop_
_entity.id
_entity.type
_entity.pdbx_description
1 polymer ?
#
loop_
_entity_poly.entity_id
_entity_poly.type
_entity_poly.pdbx_seq_one_letter_code
_entity_poly.pdbx_strand_id
1 'polypeptide(L)'
;MPYRLGINTGFAVNRFSEPEEWTKICSQELGIKYIQFTADMLNPSLPDNIITSNIDRITNSCEKYGLVIQSTFTGTFTRVNHLAHPD
;
A
#
# COMPACT_ATOMS: atom_id res chain seq x y z
N MET A 1 -5.44 -23.93 -14.36
CA MET A 1 -5.91 -22.64 -13.83
C MET A 1 -4.80 -21.62 -14.00
N PRO A 2 -5.05 -20.41 -14.52
CA PRO A 2 -4.04 -19.36 -14.55
C PRO A 2 -3.83 -18.78 -13.14
N TYR A 3 -2.59 -18.76 -12.67
CA TYR A 3 -2.22 -18.11 -11.41
C TYR A 3 -1.97 -16.62 -11.63
N ARG A 4 -2.26 -15.79 -10.62
CA ARG A 4 -1.93 -14.36 -10.61
C ARG A 4 -0.93 -14.10 -9.49
N LEU A 5 0.22 -13.51 -9.84
CA LEU A 5 1.21 -13.06 -8.88
C LEU A 5 0.86 -11.64 -8.42
N GLY A 6 0.83 -11.44 -7.11
CA GLY A 6 0.64 -10.13 -6.50
C GLY A 6 1.63 -9.90 -5.37
N ILE A 7 1.72 -8.66 -4.90
CA ILE A 7 2.60 -8.25 -3.80
C ILE A 7 1.82 -7.46 -2.75
N ASN A 8 2.15 -7.70 -1.48
CA ASN A 8 1.68 -6.91 -0.36
C ASN A 8 2.60 -5.70 -0.15
N THR A 9 2.06 -4.49 0.07
CA THR A 9 2.87 -3.26 0.23
C THR A 9 3.67 -3.18 1.52
N GLY A 10 3.64 -4.20 2.38
CA GLY A 10 4.46 -4.29 3.60
C GLY A 10 5.97 -4.15 3.35
N PHE A 11 6.47 -4.44 2.13
CA PHE A 11 7.88 -4.20 1.78
C PHE A 11 8.25 -2.71 1.78
N ALA A 12 7.29 -1.84 1.43
CA ALA A 12 7.48 -0.41 1.23
C ALA A 12 7.37 0.39 2.55
N VAL A 13 6.70 -0.15 3.55
CA VAL A 13 6.51 0.49 4.85
C VAL A 13 7.85 0.93 5.44
N ASN A 14 7.96 2.21 5.82
CA ASN A 14 9.16 2.88 6.35
C ASN A 14 10.40 2.89 5.42
N ARG A 15 10.24 2.55 4.14
CA ARG A 15 11.34 2.53 3.15
C ARG A 15 11.04 3.35 1.91
N PHE A 16 9.83 3.18 1.37
CA PHE A 16 9.35 3.81 0.13
C PHE A 16 7.94 4.37 0.39
N SER A 17 7.88 5.44 1.17
CA SER A 17 6.62 6.01 1.65
C SER A 17 5.84 6.73 0.53
N GLU A 18 6.54 7.23 -0.49
CA GLU A 18 5.92 8.00 -1.57
C GLU A 18 5.22 7.08 -2.59
N PRO A 19 3.94 7.34 -2.95
CA PRO A 19 3.21 6.56 -3.94
C PRO A 19 3.94 6.33 -5.25
N GLU A 20 4.61 7.36 -5.74
CA GLU A 20 5.32 7.36 -7.02
C GLU A 20 6.56 6.44 -7.00
N GLU A 21 7.14 6.17 -5.82
CA GLU A 21 8.30 5.29 -5.66
C GLU A 21 7.88 3.82 -5.64
N TRP A 22 7.01 3.41 -4.70
CA TRP A 22 6.69 1.99 -4.55
C TRP A 22 5.90 1.44 -5.75
N THR A 23 5.10 2.28 -6.43
CA THR A 23 4.39 1.88 -7.65
C THR A 23 5.36 1.66 -8.81
N LYS A 24 6.36 2.54 -8.95
CA LYS A 24 7.45 2.36 -9.93
C LYS A 24 8.22 1.08 -9.67
N ILE A 25 8.59 0.79 -8.43
CA ILE A 25 9.27 -0.46 -8.05
C ILE A 25 8.42 -1.68 -8.44
N CYS A 26 7.13 -1.69 -8.07
CA CYS A 26 6.23 -2.80 -8.39
C CYS A 26 6.15 -3.06 -9.91
N SER A 27 6.01 -2.00 -10.70
CA SER A 27 5.81 -2.11 -12.15
C SER A 27 7.10 -2.35 -12.93
N GLN A 28 8.13 -1.55 -12.68
CA GLN A 28 9.33 -1.47 -13.53
C GLN A 28 10.47 -2.38 -13.05
N GLU A 29 10.57 -2.64 -11.75
CA GLU A 29 11.65 -3.46 -11.19
C GLU A 29 11.18 -4.90 -10.91
N LEU A 30 9.97 -5.05 -10.39
CA LEU A 30 9.41 -6.36 -10.02
C LEU A 30 8.50 -6.97 -11.11
N GLY A 31 7.98 -6.16 -12.03
CA GLY A 31 7.05 -6.62 -13.08
C GLY A 31 5.71 -7.15 -12.55
N ILE A 32 5.26 -6.68 -11.38
CA ILE A 32 4.02 -7.12 -10.73
C ILE A 32 2.88 -6.15 -11.02
N LYS A 33 1.69 -6.68 -11.29
CA LYS A 33 0.48 -5.91 -11.56
C LYS A 33 -0.46 -5.78 -10.36
N TYR A 34 -0.58 -6.84 -9.55
CA TYR A 34 -1.61 -6.94 -8.52
C TYR A 34 -1.07 -6.60 -7.15
N ILE A 35 -1.74 -5.68 -6.46
CA ILE A 35 -1.30 -5.14 -5.17
C ILE A 35 -2.32 -5.50 -4.08
N GLN A 36 -1.82 -5.94 -2.93
CA GLN A 36 -2.54 -5.93 -1.66
C GLN A 36 -2.02 -4.76 -0.82
N PHE A 37 -2.86 -3.74 -0.66
CA PHE A 37 -2.49 -2.48 -0.04
C PHE A 37 -2.58 -2.56 1.49
N THR A 38 -1.56 -2.10 2.21
CA THR A 38 -1.51 -2.13 3.67
C THR A 38 -1.95 -0.82 4.28
N ALA A 39 -2.68 -0.86 5.39
CA ALA A 39 -3.11 0.33 6.13
C ALA A 39 -1.94 1.23 6.60
N ASP A 40 -0.73 0.67 6.70
CA ASP A 40 0.49 1.43 7.00
C ASP A 40 0.85 2.46 5.91
N MET A 41 0.35 2.29 4.67
CA MET A 41 0.66 3.18 3.54
C MET A 41 -0.27 4.39 3.48
N LEU A 42 -1.46 4.30 4.08
CA LEU A 42 -2.41 5.42 4.23
C LEU A 42 -3.22 5.22 5.50
N ASN A 43 -2.93 6.04 6.52
CA ASN A 43 -3.65 6.00 7.77
C ASN A 43 -5.04 6.66 7.61
N PRO A 44 -6.14 5.91 7.80
CA PRO A 44 -7.51 6.44 7.62
C PRO A 44 -7.93 7.42 8.73
N SER A 45 -7.15 7.58 9.79
CA SER A 45 -7.42 8.52 10.89
C SER A 45 -6.78 9.91 10.68
N LEU A 46 -6.17 10.16 9.52
CA LEU A 46 -5.64 11.47 9.17
C LEU A 46 -6.76 12.47 8.80
N PRO A 47 -6.48 13.78 8.80
CA PRO A 47 -7.41 14.78 8.26
C PRO A 47 -7.84 14.49 6.81
N ASP A 48 -9.11 14.73 6.49
CA ASP A 48 -9.72 14.40 5.18
C ASP A 48 -8.98 14.99 3.97
N ASN A 49 -8.46 16.21 4.10
CA ASN A 49 -7.70 16.86 3.04
C ASN A 49 -6.39 16.11 2.72
N ILE A 50 -5.74 15.55 3.76
CA ILE A 50 -4.52 14.77 3.61
C ILE A 50 -4.86 13.39 3.02
N ILE A 51 -5.94 12.76 3.47
CA ILE A 51 -6.40 11.49 2.92
C ILE A 51 -6.72 11.63 1.43
N THR A 52 -7.52 12.63 1.06
CA THR A 52 -7.93 12.87 -0.33
C THR A 52 -6.71 13.09 -1.23
N SER A 53 -5.77 13.95 -0.81
CA SER A 53 -4.53 14.20 -1.54
C SER A 53 -3.70 12.92 -1.75
N ASN A 54 -3.58 12.08 -0.71
CA ASN A 54 -2.84 10.83 -0.83
C ASN A 54 -3.56 9.79 -1.70
N ILE A 55 -4.90 9.70 -1.61
CA ILE A 55 -5.70 8.84 -2.50
C ILE A 55 -5.42 9.21 -3.95
N ASP A 56 -5.49 10.51 -4.30
CA ASP A 56 -5.23 10.98 -5.66
C ASP A 56 -3.82 10.62 -6.13
N ARG A 57 -2.80 10.77 -5.27
CA ARG A 57 -1.42 10.39 -5.62
C ARG A 57 -1.28 8.88 -5.85
N ILE A 58 -1.92 8.06 -4.99
CA ILE A 58 -1.89 6.60 -5.09
C ILE A 58 -2.60 6.12 -6.35
N THR A 59 -3.80 6.62 -6.63
CA THR A 59 -4.59 6.22 -7.79
C THR A 59 -3.90 6.64 -9.08
N ASN A 60 -3.46 7.90 -9.19
CA ASN A 60 -2.73 8.40 -10.36
C ASN A 60 -1.45 7.59 -10.63
N SER A 61 -0.71 7.25 -9.58
CA SER A 61 0.51 6.44 -9.72
C SER A 61 0.20 5.00 -10.14
N CYS A 62 -0.84 4.39 -9.58
CA CYS A 62 -1.28 3.06 -9.99
C CYS A 62 -1.75 3.04 -11.45
N GLU A 63 -2.54 4.02 -11.87
CA GLU A 63 -3.01 4.16 -13.26
C GLU A 63 -1.85 4.33 -14.22
N LYS A 64 -0.90 5.24 -13.91
CA LYS A 64 0.31 5.47 -14.70
C LYS A 64 1.11 4.20 -14.94
N TYR A 65 1.18 3.32 -13.93
CA TYR A 65 1.98 2.09 -13.98
C TYR A 65 1.17 0.81 -14.26
N GLY A 66 -0.14 0.95 -14.55
CA GLY A 66 -1.02 -0.17 -14.86
C GLY A 66 -1.25 -1.16 -13.71
N LEU A 67 -1.09 -0.70 -12.46
CA LEU A 67 -1.24 -1.48 -11.24
C LEU A 67 -2.71 -1.57 -10.81
N VAL A 68 -3.07 -2.68 -10.16
CA VAL A 68 -4.42 -2.93 -9.65
C VAL A 68 -4.36 -3.30 -8.17
N ILE A 69 -4.88 -2.42 -7.31
CA ILE A 69 -5.11 -2.74 -5.90
C ILE A 69 -6.33 -3.66 -5.81
N GLN A 70 -6.13 -4.90 -5.36
CA GLN A 70 -7.20 -5.91 -5.31
C GLN A 70 -7.85 -6.04 -3.94
N SER A 71 -7.09 -5.74 -2.88
CA SER A 71 -7.54 -5.87 -1.51
C SER A 71 -6.72 -4.95 -0.62
N THR A 72 -7.28 -4.65 0.54
CA THR A 72 -6.56 -4.00 1.64
C THR A 72 -6.26 -5.02 2.73
N PHE A 73 -5.22 -4.76 3.52
CA PHE A 73 -4.85 -5.60 4.65
C PHE A 73 -4.29 -4.76 5.80
N THR A 74 -4.45 -5.23 7.03
CA THR A 74 -3.80 -4.64 8.21
C THR A 74 -2.29 -4.70 8.04
N GLY A 75 -1.58 -3.62 8.29
CA GLY A 75 -0.12 -3.56 8.27
C GLY A 75 0.52 -4.04 9.58
N THR A 76 1.85 -3.94 9.67
CA THR A 76 2.62 -4.32 10.87
C THR A 76 2.27 -3.40 12.03
N PHE A 77 2.12 -2.10 11.79
CA PHE A 77 1.82 -1.11 12.84
C PHE A 77 0.36 -1.11 13.30
N THR A 78 -0.53 -1.74 12.53
CA THR A 78 -1.89 -2.02 12.99
C THR A 78 -1.99 -3.30 13.83
N ARG A 79 -0.90 -4.06 13.95
CA ARG A 79 -0.84 -5.35 14.66
C ARG A 79 0.08 -5.33 15.89
N VAL A 80 0.67 -4.17 16.21
CA VAL A 80 1.45 -4.00 17.44
C VAL A 80 0.52 -3.75 18.61
N ASN A 81 0.34 -4.75 19.47
CA ASN A 81 -0.12 -4.50 20.82
C ASN A 81 1.10 -4.02 21.61
N HIS A 82 1.33 -2.70 21.63
CA HIS A 82 2.52 -2.09 22.24
C HIS A 82 2.75 -2.49 23.71
N LEU A 83 1.70 -2.94 24.40
CA LEU A 83 1.74 -3.34 25.81
C LEU A 83 1.32 -4.81 26.04
N ALA A 84 0.96 -5.55 24.98
CA ALA A 84 0.37 -6.89 25.07
C ALA A 84 -0.76 -6.99 26.14
N HIS A 85 -1.48 -5.90 26.40
CA HIS A 85 -2.53 -5.92 27.43
C HIS A 85 -3.73 -6.71 26.88
N PRO A 86 -4.24 -7.71 27.62
CA PRO A 86 -5.34 -8.56 27.18
C PRO A 86 -6.71 -7.87 27.26
N ASP A 87 -6.79 -6.72 27.94
CA ASP A 87 -7.99 -5.86 28.05
C ASP A 87 -7.84 -4.57 27.24
#